data_AF-A0A9P7Y7W4-F1
#
_entry.id   AF-A0A9P7Y7W4-F1
#
_cell.length_a   1.000
_cell.length_b   1.000
_cell.length_c   1.000
_cell.angle_alpha   90.00
_cell.angle_beta   90.00
_cell.angle_gamma   90.00
#
_symmetry.space_group_name_H-M   'P 1'
#
loop_
_entity.id
_entity.type
_entity.pdbx_description
1 polymer ?
#
loop_
_entity_poly.entity_id
_entity_poly.type
_entity_poly.pdbx_seq_one_letter_code
_entity_poly.pdbx_strand_id
1 'polypeptide(L)'
;MYRWYKYRSTHGTLVPTSLLPSSPPASSLHSSSLPSALDIQQSQAQNEDSVLEGERRLKYKGTARIGLDVLFFRQDQPRESNKRQADFLVDCFRKEGCHRLPFCNHVPVIIDQESLDAAMQRLGKTADALLTNNKVPDYPLLEFPTSFHLKCLHGRHRIEAGREFLDPGDDWWTVDLYLSGEVEAF
;
A
#
# COMPACT_ATOMS: atom_id res chain seq x y z
N MET A 1 7.07 17.73 -22.17
CA MET A 1 8.12 18.09 -23.15
C MET A 1 9.16 16.99 -23.12
N TYR A 2 9.04 16.00 -23.99
CA TYR A 2 9.89 14.80 -24.03
C TYR A 2 11.14 15.07 -24.87
N ARG A 3 12.34 14.74 -24.36
CA ARG A 3 13.60 14.77 -25.12
C ARG A 3 14.02 13.34 -25.44
N TRP A 4 13.96 13.01 -26.73
CA TRP A 4 14.58 11.85 -27.35
C TRP A 4 16.05 12.15 -27.65
N TYR A 5 16.92 11.14 -27.57
CA TYR A 5 18.19 11.14 -28.30
C TYR A 5 18.18 9.99 -29.32
N LYS A 6 18.35 10.35 -30.59
CA LYS A 6 18.73 9.50 -31.73
C LYS A 6 20.11 9.95 -32.20
N TYR A 7 20.97 9.01 -32.58
CA TYR A 7 21.99 9.08 -33.67
C TYR A 7 22.46 7.62 -33.87
N ARG A 8 22.16 6.86 -34.95
CA ARG A 8 22.63 6.89 -36.37
C ARG A 8 24.15 7.11 -36.48
N SER A 9 24.97 6.43 -37.29
CA SER A 9 24.89 5.57 -38.49
C SER A 9 26.34 5.00 -38.65
N THR A 10 26.70 3.91 -39.35
CA THR A 10 26.79 3.75 -40.82
C THR A 10 27.46 2.39 -41.17
N HIS A 11 26.90 1.72 -42.19
CA HIS A 11 27.53 1.00 -43.33
C HIS A 11 28.66 -0.04 -43.18
N GLY A 12 28.50 -1.17 -43.91
CA GLY A 12 29.61 -1.97 -44.45
C GLY A 12 29.27 -3.43 -44.82
N THR A 13 29.39 -3.77 -46.10
CA THR A 13 28.91 -4.96 -46.85
C THR A 13 29.83 -6.21 -46.87
N LEU A 14 29.20 -7.40 -47.00
CA LEU A 14 29.52 -8.64 -47.77
C LEU A 14 30.76 -9.58 -47.48
N VAL A 15 30.43 -10.82 -47.00
CA VAL A 15 30.83 -12.25 -47.31
C VAL A 15 32.02 -12.55 -48.28
N PRO A 16 32.74 -13.73 -48.32
CA PRO A 16 32.29 -15.12 -47.97
C PRO A 16 33.32 -16.23 -47.51
N THR A 17 32.76 -17.38 -47.08
CA THR A 17 33.18 -18.82 -47.19
C THR A 17 34.60 -19.34 -46.84
N SER A 18 34.69 -20.29 -45.89
CA SER A 18 35.47 -21.58 -45.93
C SER A 18 35.33 -22.31 -44.56
N LEU A 19 34.71 -23.49 -44.50
CA LEU A 19 35.24 -24.87 -44.58
C LEU A 19 36.00 -25.39 -43.32
N LEU A 20 35.42 -26.46 -42.76
CA LEU A 20 35.97 -27.59 -41.98
C LEU A 20 35.82 -27.61 -40.43
N PRO A 21 35.67 -28.82 -39.86
CA PRO A 21 34.90 -29.07 -38.64
C PRO A 21 35.79 -29.22 -37.42
N SER A 22 35.24 -28.91 -36.23
CA SER A 22 35.85 -29.34 -34.97
C SER A 22 34.77 -29.92 -34.05
N SER A 23 35.19 -31.01 -33.41
CA SER A 23 34.49 -31.97 -32.56
C SER A 23 33.45 -31.40 -31.59
N PRO A 24 32.46 -32.22 -31.17
CA PRO A 24 31.45 -31.77 -30.22
C PRO A 24 32.10 -31.47 -28.85
N PRO A 25 31.83 -30.33 -28.21
CA PRO A 25 32.14 -30.19 -26.80
C PRO A 25 31.16 -31.05 -25.99
N ALA A 26 31.73 -31.75 -25.01
CA ALA A 26 31.05 -32.59 -24.04
C ALA A 26 29.75 -31.96 -23.54
N SER A 27 28.69 -32.76 -23.48
CA SER A 27 27.44 -32.39 -22.80
C SER A 27 27.77 -32.05 -21.34
N SER A 28 27.90 -30.76 -21.04
CA SER A 28 27.84 -30.27 -19.67
C SER A 28 26.42 -30.52 -19.19
N LEU A 29 26.26 -31.57 -18.39
CA LEU A 29 25.09 -31.78 -17.54
C LEU A 29 24.85 -30.46 -16.80
N HIS A 30 23.80 -29.74 -17.18
CA HIS A 30 23.27 -28.68 -16.33
C HIS A 30 22.92 -29.35 -15.00
N SER A 31 23.74 -29.12 -13.97
CA SER A 31 23.33 -29.33 -12.59
C SER A 31 22.23 -28.31 -12.30
N SER A 32 20.99 -28.67 -12.64
CA SER A 32 19.82 -28.02 -12.09
C SER A 32 19.81 -28.35 -10.60
N SER A 33 20.46 -27.50 -9.80
CA SER A 33 20.41 -27.61 -8.34
C SER A 33 18.94 -27.54 -7.95
N LEU A 34 18.46 -28.58 -7.26
CA LEU A 34 17.11 -28.57 -6.71
C LEU A 34 16.99 -27.36 -5.77
N PRO A 35 15.92 -26.55 -5.88
CA PRO A 35 15.75 -25.39 -5.02
C PRO A 35 15.74 -25.84 -3.56
N SER A 36 16.50 -25.12 -2.72
CA SER A 36 16.55 -25.41 -1.29
C SER A 36 15.17 -25.21 -0.67
N ALA A 37 14.86 -25.92 0.41
CA ALA A 37 13.60 -25.73 1.14
C ALA A 37 13.38 -24.26 1.54
N LEU A 38 14.45 -23.51 1.79
CA LEU A 38 14.39 -22.07 2.07
C LEU A 38 14.01 -21.24 0.83
N ASP A 39 14.46 -21.61 -0.37
CA ASP A 39 14.13 -20.92 -1.62
C ASP A 39 12.69 -21.21 -2.04
N ILE A 40 12.21 -22.44 -1.82
CA ILE A 40 10.81 -22.82 -2.04
C ILE A 40 9.91 -22.05 -1.09
N GLN A 41 10.28 -21.95 0.19
CA GLN A 41 9.47 -21.26 1.19
C GLN A 41 9.50 -19.73 1.01
N GLN A 42 10.62 -19.15 0.57
CA GLN A 42 10.71 -17.74 0.21
C GLN A 42 9.95 -17.43 -1.09
N SER A 43 10.02 -18.28 -2.11
CA SER A 43 9.27 -18.08 -3.36
C SER A 43 7.75 -18.24 -3.17
N GLN A 44 7.32 -19.16 -2.30
CA GLN A 44 5.91 -19.29 -1.89
C GLN A 44 5.44 -18.06 -1.13
N ALA A 45 6.19 -17.59 -0.13
CA ALA A 45 5.87 -16.36 0.59
C ALA A 45 5.81 -15.14 -0.33
N GLN A 46 6.76 -14.99 -1.27
CA GLN A 46 6.76 -13.89 -2.23
C GLN A 46 5.60 -13.95 -3.24
N ASN A 47 5.18 -15.14 -3.64
CA ASN A 47 4.03 -15.33 -4.54
C ASN A 47 2.72 -15.07 -3.81
N GLU A 48 2.58 -15.54 -2.58
CA GLU A 48 1.43 -15.27 -1.71
C GLU A 48 1.33 -13.76 -1.41
N ASP A 49 2.44 -13.11 -1.05
CA ASP A 49 2.53 -11.65 -0.88
C ASP A 49 2.13 -10.91 -2.17
N SER A 50 2.54 -11.39 -3.35
CA SER A 50 2.20 -10.77 -4.64
C SER A 50 0.72 -10.91 -5.01
N VAL A 51 0.10 -12.05 -4.68
CA VAL A 51 -1.35 -12.27 -4.90
C VAL A 51 -2.17 -11.44 -3.91
N LEU A 52 -1.76 -11.39 -2.63
CA LEU A 52 -2.38 -10.57 -1.61
C LEU A 52 -2.25 -9.06 -1.90
N GLU A 53 -1.10 -8.62 -2.43
CA GLU A 53 -0.94 -7.26 -2.92
C GLU A 53 -1.80 -6.96 -4.15
N GLY A 54 -1.98 -7.93 -5.04
CA GLY A 54 -2.88 -7.85 -6.19
C GLY A 54 -4.35 -7.70 -5.78
N GLU A 55 -4.81 -8.50 -4.83
CA GLU A 55 -6.16 -8.40 -4.26
C GLU A 55 -6.37 -7.08 -3.49
N ARG A 56 -5.35 -6.62 -2.76
CA ARG A 56 -5.36 -5.31 -2.08
C ARG A 56 -5.52 -4.17 -3.08
N ARG A 57 -4.85 -4.22 -4.23
CA ARG A 57 -4.99 -3.20 -5.29
C ARG A 57 -6.39 -3.18 -5.89
N LEU A 58 -7.04 -4.34 -6.06
CA LEU A 58 -8.41 -4.41 -6.58
C LEU A 58 -9.45 -3.88 -5.58
N LYS A 59 -9.17 -4.01 -4.27
CA LYS A 59 -10.05 -3.53 -3.21
C LYS A 59 -9.83 -2.06 -2.85
N TYR A 60 -8.73 -1.46 -3.26
CA TYR A 60 -8.45 -0.05 -2.99
C TYR A 60 -9.48 0.88 -3.63
N LYS A 61 -10.01 1.82 -2.84
CA LYS A 61 -11.04 2.79 -3.26
C LYS A 61 -10.56 4.24 -3.26
N GLY A 62 -9.37 4.50 -2.70
CA GLY A 62 -8.79 5.83 -2.62
C GLY A 62 -8.41 6.23 -1.19
N THR A 63 -8.04 7.49 -1.02
CA THR A 63 -7.56 8.04 0.25
C THR A 63 -8.50 9.13 0.75
N ALA A 64 -8.76 9.16 2.05
CA ALA A 64 -9.61 10.14 2.70
C ALA A 64 -9.03 10.60 4.04
N ARG A 65 -9.56 11.71 4.57
CA ARG A 65 -9.44 12.08 5.98
C ARG A 65 -10.62 11.51 6.74
N ILE A 66 -10.38 10.91 7.90
CA ILE A 66 -11.41 10.33 8.75
C ILE A 66 -11.16 10.72 10.21
N GLY A 67 -12.22 11.04 10.95
CA GLY A 67 -12.18 11.32 12.38
C GLY A 67 -11.58 10.15 13.18
N LEU A 68 -10.77 10.47 14.18
CA LEU A 68 -10.09 9.47 15.01
C LEU A 68 -11.07 8.66 15.87
N ASP A 69 -12.25 9.19 16.14
CA ASP A 69 -13.31 8.58 16.94
C ASP A 69 -13.88 7.31 16.29
N VAL A 70 -13.98 7.28 14.96
CA VAL A 70 -14.53 6.13 14.23
C VAL A 70 -13.50 5.08 13.84
N LEU A 71 -12.20 5.28 14.14
CA LEU A 71 -11.12 4.36 13.76
C LEU A 71 -10.81 3.32 14.85
N PHE A 72 -10.98 2.03 14.56
CA PHE A 72 -10.84 0.97 15.57
C PHE A 72 -9.92 -0.16 15.14
N PHE A 73 -9.24 -0.75 16.12
CA PHE A 73 -8.38 -1.91 15.95
C PHE A 73 -9.01 -3.09 16.68
N ARG A 74 -9.00 -4.28 16.06
CA ARG A 74 -9.51 -5.47 16.75
C ARG A 74 -8.67 -5.75 18.01
N GLN A 75 -9.36 -6.12 19.09
CA GLN A 75 -8.74 -6.36 20.40
C GLN A 75 -8.06 -7.74 20.48
N ASP A 76 -8.42 -8.67 19.60
CA ASP A 76 -7.88 -10.03 19.52
C ASP A 76 -6.52 -10.12 18.78
N GLN A 77 -6.00 -9.00 18.28
CA GLN A 77 -4.66 -8.98 17.72
C GLN A 77 -3.61 -8.90 18.84
N PRO A 78 -2.66 -9.85 18.92
CA PRO A 78 -1.71 -9.97 20.04
C PRO A 78 -0.69 -8.84 20.15
N ARG A 79 -0.73 -7.83 19.28
CA ARG A 79 0.05 -6.60 19.44
C ARG A 79 -0.65 -5.72 20.46
N GLU A 80 -0.39 -5.98 21.73
CA GLU A 80 -0.69 -5.04 22.82
C GLU A 80 -0.28 -3.64 22.38
N SER A 81 -1.18 -2.67 22.58
CA SER A 81 -0.88 -1.25 22.42
C SER A 81 0.31 -0.92 23.31
N ASN A 82 1.51 -0.83 22.74
CA ASN A 82 2.69 -0.46 23.50
C ASN A 82 2.63 1.04 23.70
N LYS A 83 2.06 1.47 24.83
CA LYS A 83 1.90 2.88 25.19
C LYS A 83 3.20 3.67 24.97
N ARG A 84 4.38 3.07 25.23
CA ARG A 84 5.68 3.72 25.00
C ARG A 84 5.91 4.13 23.54
N GLN A 85 5.41 3.37 22.57
CA GLN A 85 5.53 3.73 21.15
C GLN A 85 4.57 4.86 20.77
N ALA A 86 3.37 4.89 21.34
CA ALA A 86 2.47 6.03 21.17
C ALA A 86 3.07 7.29 21.81
N ASP A 87 3.54 7.21 23.06
CA ASP A 87 4.20 8.32 23.76
C ASP A 87 5.40 8.86 22.96
N PHE A 88 6.23 7.97 22.41
CA PHE A 88 7.36 8.37 21.55
C PHE A 88 6.89 9.13 20.30
N LEU A 89 5.80 8.68 19.66
CA LEU A 89 5.23 9.38 18.50
C LEU A 89 4.68 10.75 18.89
N VAL A 90 4.03 10.89 20.06
CA VAL A 90 3.59 12.19 20.58
C VAL A 90 4.78 13.13 20.74
N ASP A 91 5.91 12.65 21.27
CA ASP A 91 7.13 13.45 21.37
C ASP A 91 7.72 13.84 20.01
N CYS A 92 7.67 12.94 19.02
CA CYS A 92 8.02 13.27 17.64
C CYS A 92 7.09 14.35 17.07
N PHE A 93 5.77 14.26 17.30
CA PHE A 93 4.81 15.24 16.82
C PHE A 93 5.06 16.63 17.42
N ARG A 94 5.43 16.71 18.70
CA ARG A 94 5.81 17.97 19.37
C ARG A 94 7.08 18.59 18.77
N LYS A 95 8.06 17.78 18.37
CA LYS A 95 9.37 18.25 17.89
C LYS A 95 9.38 18.59 16.41
N GLU A 96 8.75 17.74 15.60
CA GLU A 96 8.87 17.74 14.14
C GLU A 96 7.55 18.05 13.43
N GLY A 97 6.42 18.01 14.16
CA GLY A 97 5.07 18.18 13.61
C GLY A 97 4.33 16.85 13.40
N CYS A 98 3.01 16.92 13.39
CA CYS A 98 2.13 15.76 13.12
C CYS A 98 1.90 15.59 11.61
N HIS A 99 2.83 14.90 10.94
CA HIS A 99 2.79 14.70 9.48
C HIS A 99 1.82 13.61 9.05
N ARG A 100 0.55 13.95 8.80
CA ARG A 100 -0.50 12.99 8.40
C ARG A 100 -0.62 12.74 6.90
N LEU A 101 -0.05 13.60 6.06
CA LEU A 101 -0.19 13.54 4.60
C LEU A 101 0.76 12.60 3.86
N PRO A 102 2.00 12.33 4.33
CA PRO A 102 2.87 11.37 3.65
C PRO A 102 2.30 9.96 3.66
N PHE A 103 2.39 9.26 2.52
CA PHE A 103 1.87 7.89 2.35
C PHE A 103 2.35 6.91 3.44
N CYS A 104 3.60 7.04 3.90
CA CYS A 104 4.14 6.17 4.96
C CYS A 104 3.39 6.31 6.31
N ASN A 105 2.66 7.41 6.51
CA ASN A 105 1.88 7.70 7.70
C ASN A 105 0.38 7.42 7.53
N HIS A 106 -0.07 7.01 6.33
CA HIS A 106 -1.44 6.60 6.11
C HIS A 106 -1.77 5.35 6.94
N VAL A 107 -3.05 5.22 7.27
CA VAL A 107 -3.60 4.05 7.96
C VAL A 107 -4.58 3.33 7.02
N PRO A 108 -4.31 2.08 6.63
CA PRO A 108 -5.23 1.32 5.80
C PRO A 108 -6.42 0.82 6.62
N VAL A 109 -7.61 0.99 6.05
CA VAL A 109 -8.90 0.73 6.68
C VAL A 109 -9.76 -0.15 5.77
N ILE A 110 -10.50 -1.07 6.38
CA ILE A 110 -11.53 -1.87 5.70
C ILE A 110 -12.89 -1.20 5.88
N ILE A 111 -13.63 -1.07 4.78
CA ILE A 111 -15.00 -0.54 4.72
C ILE A 111 -15.85 -1.39 3.77
N ASP A 112 -17.13 -1.58 4.06
CA ASP A 112 -18.06 -2.19 3.10
C ASP A 112 -18.53 -1.17 2.06
N GLN A 113 -19.09 -1.66 0.94
CA GLN A 113 -19.51 -0.80 -0.17
C GLN A 113 -20.67 0.14 0.23
N GLU A 114 -21.63 -0.33 1.02
CA GLU A 114 -22.81 0.45 1.42
C GLU A 114 -22.40 1.64 2.30
N SER A 115 -21.53 1.40 3.29
CA SER A 115 -21.00 2.44 4.17
C SER A 115 -20.17 3.47 3.42
N LEU A 116 -19.37 3.04 2.44
CA LEU A 116 -18.62 3.94 1.58
C LEU A 116 -19.56 4.82 0.74
N ASP A 117 -20.55 4.21 0.09
CA ASP A 117 -21.52 4.93 -0.73
C ASP A 117 -22.32 5.95 0.08
N ALA A 118 -22.75 5.58 1.29
CA ALA A 118 -23.44 6.50 2.18
C ALA A 118 -22.57 7.69 2.60
N ALA A 119 -21.27 7.47 2.85
CA ALA A 119 -20.32 8.54 3.15
C ALA A 119 -20.07 9.45 1.94
N MET A 120 -19.93 8.87 0.75
CA MET A 120 -19.76 9.63 -0.50
C MET A 120 -21.01 10.45 -0.86
N GLN A 121 -22.20 9.90 -0.63
CA GLN A 121 -23.46 10.62 -0.82
C GLN A 121 -23.57 11.83 0.12
N ARG A 122 -23.21 11.68 1.39
CA ARG A 122 -23.16 12.81 2.35
C ARG A 122 -22.15 13.88 1.95
N LEU A 123 -20.98 13.45 1.46
CA LEU A 123 -19.94 14.35 0.93
C LEU A 123 -20.39 15.09 -0.34
N GLY A 124 -21.33 14.53 -1.11
CA GLY A 124 -21.82 15.11 -2.37
C GLY A 124 -20.77 15.09 -3.50
N LYS A 125 -19.79 14.19 -3.42
CA LYS A 125 -18.72 14.03 -4.42
C LYS A 125 -18.75 12.63 -5.04
N THR A 126 -18.15 12.50 -6.22
CA THR A 126 -17.95 11.19 -6.87
C THR A 126 -16.72 10.49 -6.29
N ALA A 127 -16.61 9.17 -6.51
CA ALA A 127 -15.49 8.36 -6.06
C ALA A 127 -14.12 8.87 -6.54
N ASP A 128 -14.06 9.57 -7.68
CA ASP A 128 -12.84 10.19 -8.19
C ASP A 128 -12.20 11.19 -7.21
N ALA A 129 -12.99 11.76 -6.30
CA ALA A 129 -12.47 12.65 -5.25
C ALA A 129 -11.53 11.95 -4.27
N LEU A 130 -11.60 10.61 -4.16
CA LEU A 130 -10.70 9.80 -3.34
C LEU A 130 -9.38 9.47 -4.07
N LEU A 131 -9.37 9.60 -5.40
CA LEU A 131 -8.23 9.27 -6.26
C LEU A 131 -7.44 10.54 -6.57
N THR A 132 -6.80 11.10 -5.54
CA THR A 132 -6.04 12.34 -5.64
C THR A 132 -4.92 12.26 -6.70
N ASN A 133 -5.05 13.05 -7.78
CA ASN A 133 -4.05 13.18 -8.85
C ASN A 133 -3.24 14.48 -8.78
N ASN A 134 -3.37 15.25 -7.70
CA ASN A 134 -2.76 16.59 -7.56
C ASN A 134 -1.36 16.52 -6.94
N LYS A 135 -0.52 17.52 -7.26
CA LYS A 135 0.81 17.70 -6.66
C LYS A 135 0.77 17.94 -5.15
N VAL A 136 -0.33 18.51 -4.66
CA VAL A 136 -0.61 18.68 -3.23
C VAL A 136 -1.82 17.82 -2.91
N PRO A 137 -1.71 16.87 -1.95
CA PRO A 137 -2.83 16.01 -1.65
C PRO A 137 -3.98 16.79 -1.00
N ASP A 138 -5.16 16.78 -1.63
CA ASP A 138 -6.40 17.35 -1.10
C ASP A 138 -7.42 16.23 -0.86
N TYR A 139 -7.21 15.48 0.22
CA TYR A 139 -8.06 14.35 0.55
C TYR A 139 -9.41 14.82 1.14
N PRO A 140 -10.55 14.30 0.67
CA PRO A 140 -11.84 14.67 1.23
C PRO A 140 -11.98 14.16 2.68
N LEU A 141 -12.69 14.91 3.51
CA LEU A 141 -13.10 14.45 4.83
C LEU A 141 -14.37 13.60 4.66
N LEU A 142 -14.30 12.33 5.05
CA LEU A 142 -15.46 11.45 5.11
C LEU A 142 -15.98 11.40 6.53
N GLU A 143 -17.22 11.85 6.72
CA GLU A 143 -17.91 11.81 7.99
C GLU A 143 -18.66 10.50 8.14
N PHE A 144 -18.67 9.96 9.35
CA PHE A 144 -19.41 8.77 9.73
C PHE A 144 -20.18 9.06 11.03
N PRO A 145 -21.29 8.36 11.30
CA PRO A 145 -21.95 8.44 12.60
C PRO A 145 -20.97 8.07 13.72
N THR A 146 -21.07 8.72 14.89
CA THR A 146 -20.17 8.46 16.03
C THR A 146 -20.24 7.01 16.54
N SER A 147 -21.34 6.30 16.29
CA SER A 147 -21.49 4.87 16.61
C SER A 147 -20.84 3.94 15.58
N PHE A 148 -20.30 4.46 14.48
CA PHE A 148 -19.71 3.69 13.40
C PHE A 148 -18.25 3.33 13.73
N HIS A 149 -17.85 2.13 13.32
CA HIS A 149 -16.52 1.60 13.62
C HIS A 149 -15.85 1.13 12.34
N LEU A 150 -14.85 1.88 11.89
CA LEU A 150 -13.99 1.53 10.77
C LEU A 150 -12.79 0.72 11.25
N LYS A 151 -12.64 -0.48 10.69
CA LYS A 151 -11.57 -1.40 11.08
C LYS A 151 -10.25 -1.01 10.43
N CYS A 152 -9.30 -0.55 11.23
CA CYS A 152 -7.91 -0.33 10.83
C CYS A 152 -7.13 -1.65 10.78
N LEU A 153 -6.29 -1.82 9.75
CA LEU A 153 -5.43 -3.01 9.62
C LEU A 153 -4.14 -2.89 10.44
N HIS A 154 -3.54 -1.69 10.47
CA HIS A 154 -2.33 -1.38 11.23
C HIS A 154 -2.21 0.12 11.50
N GLY A 155 -1.18 0.55 12.24
CA GLY A 155 -0.99 1.95 12.60
C GLY A 155 -1.62 2.36 13.95
N ARG A 156 -1.89 1.39 14.83
CA ARG A 156 -2.47 1.61 16.17
C ARG A 156 -1.77 2.74 16.94
N HIS A 157 -0.44 2.68 17.05
CA HIS A 157 0.31 3.68 17.80
C HIS A 157 0.19 5.10 17.21
N ARG A 158 -0.03 5.22 15.90
CA ARG A 158 -0.24 6.53 15.25
C ARG A 158 -1.60 7.10 15.59
N ILE A 159 -2.64 6.27 15.57
CA ILE A 159 -4.00 6.67 15.94
C ILE A 159 -4.07 7.00 17.44
N GLU A 160 -3.42 6.20 18.29
CA GLU A 160 -3.33 6.47 19.74
C GLU A 160 -2.57 7.78 20.01
N ALA A 161 -1.40 7.97 19.40
CA ALA A 161 -0.65 9.22 19.53
C ALA A 161 -1.43 10.42 18.97
N GLY A 162 -2.15 10.23 17.86
CA GLY A 162 -3.02 11.24 17.27
C GLY A 162 -4.14 11.67 18.23
N ARG A 163 -4.79 10.71 18.91
CA ARG A 163 -5.83 11.00 19.91
C ARG A 163 -5.32 11.78 21.12
N GLU A 164 -4.05 11.58 21.48
CA GLU A 164 -3.43 12.31 22.60
C GLU A 164 -2.95 13.71 22.16
N PHE A 165 -2.45 13.84 20.93
CA PHE A 165 -1.76 15.04 20.47
C PHE A 165 -2.69 16.06 19.78
N LEU A 166 -3.72 15.60 19.07
CA LEU A 166 -4.54 16.46 18.22
C LEU A 166 -5.66 17.14 19.01
N ASP A 167 -5.90 18.40 18.69
CA ASP A 167 -7.00 19.16 19.27
C ASP A 167 -8.36 18.69 18.72
N PRO A 168 -9.44 18.77 19.52
CA PRO A 168 -10.79 18.51 19.03
C PRO A 168 -11.12 19.38 17.80
N GLY A 169 -11.55 18.77 16.70
CA GLY A 169 -11.85 19.46 15.44
C GLY A 169 -10.74 19.42 14.39
N ASP A 170 -9.51 19.07 14.80
CA ASP A 170 -8.43 18.66 13.88
C ASP A 170 -8.04 17.19 14.12
N ASP A 171 -8.87 16.43 14.82
CA ASP A 171 -8.67 15.04 15.22
C ASP A 171 -9.04 14.05 14.11
N TRP A 172 -8.43 14.24 12.94
CA TRP A 172 -8.55 13.32 11.80
C TRP A 172 -7.21 12.68 11.45
N TRP A 173 -7.27 11.54 10.76
CA TRP A 173 -6.13 10.85 10.18
C TRP A 173 -6.34 10.58 8.69
N THR A 174 -5.25 10.55 7.91
CA THR A 174 -5.29 10.15 6.50
C THR A 174 -5.33 8.63 6.40
N VAL A 175 -6.33 8.11 5.70
CA VAL A 175 -6.54 6.67 5.58
C VAL A 175 -6.65 6.24 4.13
N ASP A 176 -6.17 5.03 3.86
CA ASP A 176 -6.36 4.35 2.58
C ASP A 176 -7.50 3.36 2.72
N LEU A 177 -8.53 3.51 1.88
CA LEU A 177 -9.77 2.75 1.95
C LEU A 177 -9.68 1.49 1.10
N TYR A 178 -10.01 0.36 1.70
CA TYR A 178 -10.11 -0.93 1.03
C TYR A 178 -11.48 -1.53 1.27
N LEU A 179 -12.13 -2.01 0.21
CA LEU A 179 -13.37 -2.75 0.37
C LEU A 179 -13.13 -4.04 1.15
N SER A 180 -14.04 -4.36 2.05
CA SER A 180 -14.17 -5.72 2.59
C SER A 180 -14.34 -6.66 1.41
N GLY A 181 -13.40 -7.57 1.22
CA GLY A 181 -13.63 -8.66 0.28
C GLY A 181 -14.73 -9.57 0.81
N GLU A 182 -15.59 -10.06 -0.07
CA GLU A 182 -16.17 -11.39 0.10
C GLU A 182 -14.99 -12.37 0.03
N VAL A 183 -14.35 -12.63 1.15
CA VAL A 183 -13.53 -13.82 1.30
C VAL A 183 -14.43 -14.79 2.03
N GLU A 184 -15.11 -15.65 1.26
CA GLU A 184 -15.57 -16.91 1.81
C GLU A 184 -14.36 -17.56 2.49
N ALA A 185 -14.51 -17.85 3.78
CA ALA A 185 -13.50 -18.56 4.53
C ALA A 185 -13.19 -19.88 3.82
N PHE A 186 -11.94 -20.07 3.42
CA PHE A 186 -11.39 -21.40 3.13
C PHE A 186 -10.57 -21.85 4.33
#